data_AF-A0A849ZA84-F1
#
_entry.id   AF-A0A849ZA84-F1
#
_cell.length_a   1.000
_cell.length_b   1.000
_cell.length_c   1.000
_cell.angle_alpha   90.00
_cell.angle_beta   90.00
_cell.angle_gamma   90.00
#
_symmetry.space_group_name_H-M   'P 1'
#
loop_
_entity.id
_entity.type
_entity.pdbx_description
1 polymer ?
#
loop_
_entity_poly.entity_id
_entity_poly.type
_entity_poly.pdbx_seq_one_letter_code
_entity_poly.pdbx_strand_id
1 'polypeptide(L)'
;MRKLSLLSLLVPVLMGCSSTTSFVDSDTTLGRIVVYRNGVAYYERTAEVDGDTLELKVPADKVDDFLKSLTVIDAETQKPAPIAYPTRPGTISSDGTVMMSVKLTGNDKPKKLRLTYVTEAPSWKPSYRVVIGEGGKVTLMGWAIVDNTSGEDWKSVKLGVGSSSALSFRYDLSSIRTVARETLNPEDLFAQAPPTGGAVLQNAPPGTAVISMFDDNLLNEAENRRIVISEAERTTVDAKKMDKPNHKSARGKAEPPKEAPRSGGGRGPDADGAEFENQGAAGQMGLDRFGQLAQQINKQGKKVTIEGWASKNDGDKSGAALSRANQLRDRLIQNGVSPDQVVAVANLELQADAGGARVLEEKKPAAAPK
;
A
#
# COMPACT_ATOMS: atom_id res chain seq x y z
N MET A 1 -57.56 -28.27 59.39
CA MET A 1 -56.58 -28.65 58.33
C MET A 1 -56.22 -27.39 57.52
N ARG A 2 -55.10 -27.42 56.77
CA ARG A 2 -54.62 -26.40 55.80
C ARG A 2 -54.53 -24.94 56.29
N LYS A 3 -53.29 -24.48 56.48
CA LYS A 3 -52.91 -23.07 56.38
C LYS A 3 -53.09 -22.60 54.92
N LEU A 4 -53.33 -21.31 54.69
CA LEU A 4 -52.96 -20.62 53.46
C LEU A 4 -52.19 -19.36 53.84
N SER A 5 -51.27 -18.91 52.98
CA SER A 5 -50.29 -17.87 53.29
C SER A 5 -50.07 -16.97 52.07
N LEU A 6 -49.65 -15.73 52.33
CA LEU A 6 -49.14 -14.68 51.43
C LEU A 6 -49.42 -14.81 49.92
N LEU A 7 -49.92 -13.70 49.34
CA LEU A 7 -49.12 -13.02 48.32
C LEU A 7 -49.32 -11.50 48.38
N SER A 8 -48.23 -10.76 48.61
CA SER A 8 -48.20 -9.30 48.45
C SER A 8 -47.84 -9.01 46.99
N LEU A 9 -48.64 -8.19 46.31
CA LEU A 9 -48.43 -7.90 44.89
C LEU A 9 -47.38 -6.78 44.73
N LEU A 10 -46.11 -7.17 44.73
CA LEU A 10 -44.99 -6.25 44.53
C LEU A 10 -44.98 -5.73 43.08
N VAL A 11 -45.31 -4.44 42.88
CA VAL A 11 -45.24 -3.80 41.57
C VAL A 11 -43.77 -3.51 41.22
N PRO A 12 -43.24 -4.03 40.10
CA PRO A 12 -41.88 -3.72 39.67
C PRO A 12 -41.83 -2.30 39.11
N VAL A 13 -41.13 -1.39 39.78
CA VAL A 13 -40.80 -0.08 39.22
C VAL A 13 -39.81 -0.29 38.08
N LEU A 14 -40.29 -0.12 36.84
CA LEU A 14 -39.45 -0.08 35.65
C LEU A 14 -38.60 1.20 35.68
N MET A 15 -37.42 1.10 36.28
CA MET A 15 -36.33 2.05 36.06
C MET A 15 -35.86 1.95 34.61
N GLY A 16 -36.59 2.59 33.70
CA GLY A 16 -36.06 2.89 32.38
C GLY A 16 -34.86 3.81 32.53
N CYS A 17 -33.71 3.39 32.00
CA CYS A 17 -32.51 4.22 31.98
C CYS A 17 -32.79 5.47 31.14
N SER A 18 -33.06 6.60 31.80
CA SER A 18 -33.13 7.90 31.15
C SER A 18 -31.75 8.19 30.55
N SER A 19 -31.69 8.22 29.22
CA SER A 19 -30.48 8.64 28.49
C SER A 19 -30.19 10.08 28.88
N THR A 20 -29.11 10.30 29.63
CA THR A 20 -28.68 11.62 30.08
C THR A 20 -28.38 12.50 28.88
N THR A 21 -29.18 13.55 28.68
CA THR A 21 -28.92 14.58 27.68
C THR A 21 -27.77 15.47 28.16
N SER A 22 -26.55 15.06 27.85
CA SER A 22 -25.32 15.82 28.09
C SER A 22 -25.45 17.22 27.48
N PHE A 23 -25.37 18.27 28.31
CA PHE A 23 -25.56 19.66 27.88
C PHE A 23 -24.29 20.49 28.06
N VAL A 24 -24.20 21.60 27.32
CA VAL A 24 -23.05 22.53 27.31
C VAL A 24 -23.11 23.46 28.53
N ASP A 25 -22.91 22.89 29.73
CA ASP A 25 -22.79 23.68 30.96
C ASP A 25 -21.46 24.44 30.99
N SER A 26 -21.54 25.76 30.84
CA SER A 26 -20.42 26.70 30.73
C SER A 26 -20.92 28.13 30.92
N ASP A 27 -20.02 29.08 31.18
CA ASP A 27 -20.32 30.52 31.29
C ASP A 27 -20.63 31.18 29.92
N THR A 28 -21.34 30.47 29.03
CA THR A 28 -21.62 30.87 27.66
C THR A 28 -23.12 30.80 27.32
N THR A 29 -23.71 31.97 27.09
CA THR A 29 -25.13 32.13 26.74
C THR A 29 -25.35 31.81 25.26
N LEU A 30 -26.28 30.91 24.94
CA LEU A 30 -26.68 30.62 23.56
C LEU A 30 -27.56 31.76 22.99
N GLY A 31 -27.11 32.40 21.91
CA GLY A 31 -27.76 33.57 21.31
C GLY A 31 -28.47 33.31 19.98
N ARG A 32 -27.94 32.41 19.14
CA ARG A 32 -28.50 32.07 17.82
C ARG A 32 -28.31 30.60 17.49
N ILE A 33 -29.28 30.03 16.78
CA ILE A 33 -29.19 28.70 16.16
C ILE A 33 -29.69 28.81 14.73
N VAL A 34 -29.02 28.17 13.77
CA VAL A 34 -29.55 27.95 12.41
C VAL A 34 -29.48 26.47 12.09
N VAL A 35 -30.63 25.81 11.98
CA VAL A 35 -30.72 24.36 11.68
C VAL A 35 -30.91 24.14 10.19
N TYR A 36 -30.16 23.21 9.58
CA TYR A 36 -30.18 22.95 8.15
C TYR A 36 -30.78 21.57 7.81
N ARG A 37 -31.22 21.37 6.57
CA ARG A 37 -31.86 20.10 6.13
C ARG A 37 -30.87 18.94 5.87
N ASN A 38 -29.57 19.23 5.90
CA ASN A 38 -28.46 18.28 5.68
C ASN A 38 -27.89 17.67 6.98
N GLY A 39 -28.58 17.82 8.11
CA GLY A 39 -28.17 17.21 9.38
C GLY A 39 -27.13 17.98 10.20
N VAL A 40 -26.99 19.30 10.00
CA VAL A 40 -26.14 20.14 10.87
C VAL A 40 -26.89 21.37 11.38
N ALA A 41 -26.45 21.90 12.50
CA ALA A 41 -26.86 23.20 13.01
C ALA A 41 -25.65 24.09 13.32
N TYR A 42 -25.77 25.37 12.97
CA TYR A 42 -24.86 26.44 13.37
C TYR A 42 -25.31 27.05 14.70
N TYR A 43 -24.38 27.30 15.61
CA TYR A 43 -24.62 27.88 16.93
C TYR A 43 -23.77 29.14 17.11
N GLU A 44 -24.34 30.17 17.75
CA GLU A 44 -23.65 31.39 18.17
C GLU A 44 -23.86 31.57 19.68
N ARG A 45 -22.78 31.50 20.47
CA ARG A 45 -22.78 31.73 21.91
C ARG A 45 -21.98 32.99 22.26
N THR A 46 -22.30 33.61 23.39
CA THR A 46 -21.53 34.73 23.96
C THR A 46 -21.04 34.39 25.36
N ALA A 47 -19.77 34.67 25.64
CA ALA A 47 -19.14 34.47 26.94
C ALA A 47 -18.58 35.80 27.46
N GLU A 48 -18.54 35.98 28.77
CA GLU A 48 -17.76 37.04 29.42
C GLU A 48 -16.66 36.36 30.24
N VAL A 49 -15.40 36.62 29.90
CA VAL A 49 -14.24 35.90 30.46
C VAL A 49 -13.34 36.89 31.17
N ASP A 50 -13.04 36.61 32.44
CA ASP A 50 -11.99 37.30 33.20
C ASP A 50 -10.69 36.46 33.16
N GLY A 51 -9.53 37.11 33.01
CA GLY A 51 -8.25 36.41 32.83
C GLY A 51 -7.97 35.80 31.44
N ASP A 52 -7.28 34.65 31.42
CA ASP A 52 -6.67 34.03 30.22
C ASP A 52 -7.37 32.78 29.67
N THR A 53 -8.37 32.22 30.37
CA THR A 53 -8.89 30.87 30.08
C THR A 53 -10.42 30.84 30.12
N LEU A 54 -11.04 30.26 29.08
CA LEU A 54 -12.46 29.92 29.02
C LEU A 54 -12.61 28.39 29.04
N GLU A 55 -13.49 27.85 29.89
CA GLU A 55 -13.82 26.42 29.90
C GLU A 55 -15.17 26.13 29.25
N LEU A 56 -15.22 25.08 28.42
CA LEU A 56 -16.39 24.68 27.65
C LEU A 56 -16.61 23.17 27.80
N LYS A 57 -17.79 22.74 28.27
CA LYS A 57 -18.20 21.33 28.25
C LYS A 57 -18.80 20.99 26.90
N VAL A 58 -18.16 20.09 26.17
CA VAL A 58 -18.63 19.66 24.83
C VAL A 58 -19.00 18.18 24.89
N PRO A 59 -20.22 17.76 24.49
CA PRO A 59 -20.57 16.34 24.39
C PRO A 59 -19.56 15.57 23.51
N ALA A 60 -19.11 14.41 23.99
CA ALA A 60 -18.00 13.68 23.37
C ALA A 60 -18.23 13.33 21.89
N ASP A 61 -19.47 13.08 21.48
CA ASP A 61 -19.86 12.80 20.09
C ASP A 61 -19.82 14.03 19.16
N LYS A 62 -19.71 15.25 19.72
CA LYS A 62 -19.66 16.51 18.98
C LYS A 62 -18.27 17.15 18.92
N VAL A 63 -17.29 16.63 19.67
CA VAL A 63 -15.93 17.23 19.80
C VAL A 63 -15.24 17.40 18.44
N ASP A 64 -15.33 16.43 17.53
CA ASP A 64 -14.72 16.53 16.21
C ASP A 64 -15.29 17.70 15.38
N ASP A 65 -16.62 17.81 15.30
CA ASP A 65 -17.29 18.88 14.53
C ASP A 65 -17.08 20.25 15.15
N PHE A 66 -17.10 20.31 16.49
CA PHE A 66 -16.77 21.49 17.25
C PHE A 66 -15.33 21.97 16.96
N LEU A 67 -14.33 21.07 17.00
CA LEU A 67 -12.93 21.39 16.68
C LEU A 67 -12.72 21.84 15.23
N LYS A 68 -13.47 21.31 14.25
CA LYS A 68 -13.41 21.76 12.83
C LYS A 68 -13.90 23.18 12.63
N SER A 69 -14.82 23.65 13.49
CA SER A 69 -15.70 24.79 13.18
C SER A 69 -15.69 25.90 14.23
N LEU A 70 -15.12 25.68 15.42
CA LEU A 70 -15.10 26.69 16.48
C LEU A 70 -14.25 27.89 16.07
N THR A 71 -14.93 29.00 15.80
CA THR A 71 -14.34 30.35 15.76
C THR A 71 -14.57 31.02 17.11
N VAL A 72 -13.53 31.62 17.68
CA VAL A 72 -13.65 32.53 18.82
C VAL A 72 -13.18 33.91 18.39
N ILE A 73 -14.06 34.91 18.52
CA ILE A 73 -13.73 36.31 18.24
C ILE A 73 -14.05 37.17 19.45
N ASP A 74 -13.26 38.22 19.64
CA ASP A 74 -13.55 39.29 20.59
C ASP A 74 -14.74 40.12 20.07
N ALA A 75 -15.77 40.30 20.89
CA ALA A 75 -17.05 40.86 20.48
C ALA A 75 -17.04 42.39 20.34
N GLU A 76 -16.08 43.09 20.95
CA GLU A 76 -15.96 44.54 20.87
C GLU A 76 -15.10 44.95 19.65
N THR A 77 -13.99 44.25 19.43
CA THR A 77 -13.03 44.52 18.35
C THR A 77 -13.30 43.74 17.06
N GLN A 78 -14.16 42.71 17.11
CA GLN A 78 -14.44 41.74 16.03
C GLN A 78 -13.20 41.03 15.48
N LYS A 79 -12.11 40.95 16.27
CA LYS A 79 -10.88 40.25 15.89
C LYS A 79 -10.90 38.79 16.36
N PRO A 80 -10.29 37.85 15.62
CA PRO A 80 -10.05 36.49 16.10
C PRO A 80 -9.24 36.51 17.41
N ALA A 81 -9.74 35.81 18.42
CA ALA A 81 -8.97 35.49 19.61
C ALA A 81 -8.06 34.30 19.27
N PRO A 82 -6.74 34.38 19.48
CA PRO A 82 -5.88 33.21 19.33
C PRO A 82 -6.21 32.22 20.44
N ILE A 83 -6.58 31.00 20.04
CA ILE A 83 -7.03 29.92 20.93
C ILE A 83 -6.03 28.76 20.95
N ALA A 84 -5.77 28.23 22.14
CA ALA A 84 -5.03 26.99 22.31
C ALA A 84 -5.83 26.00 23.15
N TYR A 85 -5.97 24.77 22.63
CA TYR A 85 -6.56 23.63 23.33
C TYR A 85 -5.42 22.74 23.86
N PRO A 86 -5.36 22.42 25.16
CA PRO A 86 -4.36 21.48 25.67
C PRO A 86 -4.72 20.06 25.23
N THR A 87 -3.96 19.47 24.30
CA THR A 87 -4.18 18.12 23.73
C THR A 87 -3.89 16.96 24.69
N ARG A 88 -4.30 17.08 25.95
CA ARG A 88 -4.56 15.91 26.79
C ARG A 88 -5.85 15.29 26.26
N PRO A 89 -5.90 13.99 25.94
CA PRO A 89 -7.17 13.34 25.67
C PRO A 89 -8.01 13.45 26.94
N GLY A 90 -9.04 14.30 26.92
CA GLY A 90 -9.90 14.51 28.06
C GLY A 90 -10.55 13.18 28.43
N THR A 91 -10.35 12.72 29.67
CA THR A 91 -11.15 11.64 30.21
C THR A 91 -12.61 12.06 30.09
N ILE A 92 -13.39 11.35 29.27
CA ILE A 92 -14.81 11.63 29.08
C ILE A 92 -15.45 11.60 30.48
N SER A 93 -16.03 12.72 30.87
CA SER A 93 -16.70 12.90 32.15
C SER A 93 -17.84 11.89 32.29
N SER A 94 -18.24 11.59 33.53
CA SER A 94 -19.34 10.64 33.80
C SER A 94 -20.70 11.07 33.23
N ASP A 95 -20.82 12.32 32.79
CA ASP A 95 -21.98 12.90 32.07
C ASP A 95 -21.88 12.78 30.54
N GLY A 96 -20.80 12.22 29.98
CA GLY A 96 -20.57 12.11 28.54
C GLY A 96 -19.91 13.33 27.88
N THR A 97 -19.47 14.34 28.66
CA THR A 97 -18.80 15.54 28.14
C THR A 97 -17.27 15.46 28.17
N VAL A 98 -16.63 16.34 27.40
CA VAL A 98 -15.20 16.64 27.45
C VAL A 98 -15.03 18.10 27.90
N MET A 99 -14.24 18.32 28.95
CA MET A 99 -13.81 19.66 29.37
C MET A 99 -12.79 20.20 28.37
N MET A 100 -13.16 21.24 27.62
CA MET A 100 -12.29 21.93 26.66
C MET A 100 -11.86 23.27 27.24
N SER A 101 -10.59 23.37 27.63
CA SER A 101 -9.96 24.63 28.01
C SER A 101 -9.51 25.39 26.76
N VAL A 102 -10.04 26.60 26.58
CA VAL A 102 -9.72 27.54 25.51
C VAL A 102 -8.87 28.65 26.10
N LYS A 103 -7.55 28.59 25.90
CA LYS A 103 -6.65 29.66 26.31
C LYS A 103 -6.69 30.82 25.33
N LEU A 104 -7.01 32.00 25.85
CA LEU A 104 -6.98 33.30 25.20
C LEU A 104 -5.58 33.90 25.35
N THR A 105 -5.10 34.62 24.34
CA THR A 105 -3.84 35.39 24.47
C THR A 105 -4.09 36.88 24.65
N GLY A 106 -3.04 37.60 25.08
CA GLY A 106 -3.13 39.01 25.46
C GLY A 106 -3.68 39.23 26.86
N ASN A 107 -3.47 40.45 27.37
CA ASN A 107 -3.62 40.87 28.76
C ASN A 107 -4.90 40.35 29.47
N ASP A 108 -4.80 40.19 30.79
CA ASP A 108 -5.85 39.71 31.72
C ASP A 108 -7.00 40.71 31.95
N LYS A 109 -7.44 41.40 30.90
CA LYS A 109 -8.63 42.24 30.92
C LYS A 109 -9.86 41.37 30.64
N PRO A 110 -11.00 41.62 31.31
CA PRO A 110 -12.28 41.02 30.94
C PRO A 110 -12.57 41.19 29.44
N LYS A 111 -12.90 40.09 28.76
CA LYS A 111 -13.20 40.03 27.32
C LYS A 111 -14.60 39.50 27.12
N LYS A 112 -15.41 40.20 26.32
CA LYS A 112 -16.67 39.65 25.80
C LYS A 112 -16.36 38.90 24.52
N LEU A 113 -16.62 37.60 24.49
CA LEU A 113 -16.31 36.73 23.35
C LEU A 113 -17.58 36.29 22.64
N ARG A 114 -17.51 36.16 21.32
CA ARG A 114 -18.51 35.49 20.49
C ARG A 114 -17.90 34.20 19.95
N LEU A 115 -18.48 33.08 20.34
CA LEU A 115 -18.11 31.74 19.91
C LEU A 115 -19.10 31.28 18.85
N THR A 116 -18.62 30.73 17.75
CA THR A 116 -19.50 30.15 16.73
C THR A 116 -18.96 28.82 16.24
N TYR A 117 -19.82 27.82 16.09
CA TYR A 117 -19.47 26.46 15.70
C TYR A 117 -20.63 25.78 14.97
N VAL A 118 -20.36 24.64 14.34
CA VAL A 118 -21.31 23.79 13.63
C VAL A 118 -21.19 22.36 14.15
N THR A 119 -22.31 21.71 14.45
CA THR A 119 -22.34 20.30 14.87
C THR A 119 -23.49 19.54 14.22
N GLU A 120 -23.37 18.21 14.14
CA GLU A 120 -24.48 17.34 13.74
C GLU A 120 -25.73 17.52 14.61
N ALA A 121 -26.87 17.78 13.95
CA ALA A 121 -28.18 18.02 14.56
C ALA A 121 -29.31 17.50 13.65
N PRO A 122 -30.50 17.16 14.19
CA PRO A 122 -31.61 16.66 13.37
C PRO A 122 -32.04 17.62 12.26
N SER A 123 -32.25 17.09 11.05
CA SER A 123 -32.78 17.87 9.93
C SER A 123 -34.19 18.39 10.25
N TRP A 124 -34.36 19.71 10.22
CA TRP A 124 -35.66 20.34 10.43
C TRP A 124 -36.67 19.93 9.35
N LYS A 125 -37.94 19.80 9.75
CA LYS A 125 -39.00 19.21 8.94
C LYS A 125 -40.03 20.29 8.57
N PRO A 126 -40.18 20.67 7.29
CA PRO A 126 -41.25 21.56 6.87
C PRO A 126 -42.60 20.84 6.94
N SER A 127 -43.63 21.52 7.40
CA SER A 127 -45.03 21.07 7.33
C SER A 127 -45.91 22.19 6.82
N TYR A 128 -46.91 21.86 6.01
CA TYR A 128 -47.80 22.84 5.38
C TYR A 128 -49.25 22.39 5.48
N ARG A 129 -50.18 23.35 5.60
CA ARG A 129 -51.63 23.10 5.56
C ARG A 129 -52.29 24.16 4.70
N VAL A 130 -53.11 23.72 3.75
CA VAL A 130 -54.03 24.60 3.04
C VAL A 130 -55.36 24.59 3.80
N VAL A 131 -55.92 25.78 4.04
CA VAL A 131 -57.24 25.98 4.62
C VAL A 131 -58.07 26.78 3.63
N ILE A 132 -59.21 26.25 3.22
CA ILE A 132 -60.16 26.94 2.33
C ILE A 132 -61.27 27.52 3.21
N GLY A 133 -61.36 28.85 3.24
CA GLY A 133 -62.41 29.59 3.94
C GLY A 133 -63.56 30.00 3.03
N GLU A 134 -64.51 30.73 3.61
CA GLU A 134 -65.69 31.24 2.91
C GLU A 134 -65.33 32.10 1.68
N GLY A 135 -66.18 32.05 0.65
CA GLY A 135 -65.94 32.70 -0.63
C GLY A 135 -64.75 32.13 -1.42
N GLY A 136 -64.25 30.93 -1.06
CA GLY A 136 -63.12 30.28 -1.73
C GLY A 136 -61.75 30.87 -1.38
N LYS A 137 -61.65 31.66 -0.30
CA LYS A 137 -60.37 32.23 0.16
C LYS A 137 -59.42 31.11 0.61
N VAL A 138 -58.26 31.00 -0.03
CA VAL A 138 -57.25 29.98 0.29
C VAL A 138 -56.16 30.56 1.17
N THR A 139 -55.97 29.98 2.36
CA THR A 139 -54.89 30.32 3.29
C THR A 139 -53.87 29.18 3.33
N LEU A 140 -52.60 29.48 3.05
CA LEU A 140 -51.48 28.55 3.25
C LEU A 140 -50.81 28.81 4.60
N MET A 141 -50.84 27.83 5.49
CA MET A 141 -50.09 27.82 6.74
C MET A 141 -48.83 26.97 6.56
N GLY A 142 -47.72 27.38 7.19
CA GLY A 142 -46.46 26.65 7.19
C GLY A 142 -45.82 26.63 8.57
N TRP A 143 -45.18 25.51 8.90
CA TRP A 143 -44.42 25.29 10.13
C TRP A 143 -43.03 24.76 9.80
N ALA A 144 -42.04 25.16 10.58
CA ALA A 144 -40.75 24.50 10.66
C ALA A 144 -40.68 23.72 11.97
N ILE A 145 -40.67 22.39 11.90
CA ILE A 145 -40.51 21.52 13.06
C ILE A 145 -39.02 21.30 13.28
N VAL A 146 -38.51 21.67 14.45
CA VAL A 146 -37.11 21.57 14.83
C VAL A 146 -37.02 20.75 16.11
N ASP A 147 -36.19 19.70 16.11
CA ASP A 147 -35.95 18.87 17.29
C ASP A 147 -34.74 19.43 18.05
N ASN A 148 -34.91 19.84 19.31
CA ASN A 148 -33.80 20.31 20.15
C ASN A 148 -32.98 19.13 20.69
N THR A 149 -31.71 19.03 20.28
CA THR A 149 -30.75 18.04 20.79
C THR A 149 -29.49 18.67 21.38
N SER A 150 -29.52 19.96 21.78
CA SER A 150 -28.36 20.61 22.43
C SER A 150 -28.31 20.41 23.95
N GLY A 151 -29.33 19.75 24.53
CA GLY A 151 -29.43 19.44 25.96
C GLY A 151 -29.86 20.63 26.84
N GLU A 152 -29.91 21.84 26.30
CA GLU A 152 -30.27 23.07 27.03
C GLU A 152 -31.60 23.69 26.55
N ASP A 153 -32.24 24.49 27.42
CA ASP A 153 -33.46 25.23 27.10
C ASP A 153 -33.18 26.41 26.15
N TRP A 154 -33.89 26.46 25.01
CA TRP A 154 -33.77 27.56 24.04
C TRP A 154 -34.56 28.81 24.48
N LYS A 155 -34.14 29.42 25.60
CA LYS A 155 -34.71 30.67 26.13
C LYS A 155 -34.06 31.89 25.47
N SER A 156 -34.88 32.79 24.91
CA SER A 156 -34.44 34.03 24.23
C SER A 156 -33.53 33.84 23.00
N VAL A 157 -33.44 32.64 22.45
CA VAL A 157 -32.57 32.29 21.31
C VAL A 157 -33.16 32.76 19.97
N LYS A 158 -32.33 33.33 19.10
CA LYS A 158 -32.68 33.61 17.69
C LYS A 158 -32.57 32.32 16.85
N LEU A 159 -33.66 31.58 16.73
CA LEU A 159 -33.76 30.39 15.88
C LEU A 159 -34.03 30.76 14.41
N GLY A 160 -33.28 30.16 13.50
CA GLY A 160 -33.53 30.17 12.05
C GLY A 160 -33.46 28.76 11.45
N VAL A 161 -34.00 28.60 10.24
CA VAL A 161 -33.94 27.34 9.50
C VAL A 161 -33.41 27.56 8.07
N GLY A 162 -32.37 26.82 7.71
CA GLY A 162 -31.71 26.87 6.42
C GLY A 162 -32.28 25.85 5.44
N SER A 163 -32.72 26.30 4.26
CA SER A 163 -33.17 25.42 3.17
C SER A 163 -31.99 24.88 2.34
N SER A 164 -30.82 25.51 2.41
CA SER A 164 -29.62 25.19 1.63
C SER A 164 -28.98 23.85 2.01
N SER A 165 -28.69 23.02 1.01
CA SER A 165 -27.89 21.80 1.17
C SER A 165 -26.41 22.13 1.12
N ALA A 166 -25.81 22.49 2.25
CA ALA A 166 -24.35 22.54 2.37
C ALA A 166 -23.78 21.11 2.35
N LEU A 167 -22.56 20.93 1.83
CA LEU A 167 -21.86 19.66 1.94
C LEU A 167 -21.47 19.44 3.41
N SER A 168 -21.85 18.30 3.98
CA SER A 168 -21.47 17.88 5.34
C SER A 168 -20.78 16.53 5.28
N PHE A 169 -19.72 16.35 6.06
CA PHE A 169 -18.96 15.11 6.13
C PHE A 169 -18.44 14.90 7.56
N ARG A 170 -18.64 13.70 8.10
CA ARG A 170 -17.98 13.29 9.35
C ARG A 170 -16.49 13.06 9.06
N TYR A 171 -15.65 13.46 10.00
CA TYR A 171 -14.20 13.30 9.96
C TYR A 171 -13.71 13.28 11.40
N ASP A 172 -12.76 12.40 11.71
CA ASP A 172 -12.17 12.22 13.03
C ASP A 172 -10.92 13.11 13.14
N LEU A 173 -10.98 14.13 14.01
CA LEU A 173 -9.87 15.04 14.33
C LEU A 173 -9.30 14.80 15.73
N SER A 174 -10.09 14.20 16.61
CA SER A 174 -9.73 13.94 18.01
C SER A 174 -8.74 12.78 18.17
N SER A 175 -8.68 11.82 17.24
CA SER A 175 -7.62 10.79 17.25
C SER A 175 -6.27 11.33 16.75
N ILE A 176 -5.21 11.03 17.51
CA ILE A 176 -3.84 11.37 17.12
C ILE A 176 -3.37 10.35 16.07
N ARG A 177 -3.49 10.72 14.79
CA ARG A 177 -3.06 9.89 13.66
C ARG A 177 -1.60 10.16 13.31
N THR A 178 -0.69 9.37 13.88
CA THR A 178 0.73 9.37 13.50
C THR A 178 0.95 8.61 12.19
N VAL A 179 1.52 9.27 11.19
CA VAL A 179 2.13 8.59 10.03
C VAL A 179 3.49 8.04 10.47
N ALA A 180 3.75 6.77 10.18
CA ALA A 180 5.07 6.17 10.38
C ALA A 180 6.10 6.92 9.53
N ARG A 181 7.20 7.33 10.16
CA ARG A 181 8.35 7.93 9.48
C ARG A 181 9.54 7.01 9.68
N GLU A 182 10.26 6.74 8.61
CA GLU A 182 11.52 6.01 8.69
C GLU A 182 12.56 6.91 9.37
N THR A 183 13.06 6.46 10.52
CA THR A 183 14.20 7.08 11.18
C THR A 183 15.45 6.61 10.47
N LEU A 184 15.92 7.39 9.48
CA LEU A 184 17.19 7.15 8.81
C LEU A 184 18.34 7.29 9.82
N ASN A 185 19.03 6.21 10.12
CA ASN A 185 20.26 6.24 10.89
C ASN A 185 21.39 6.81 10.02
N PRO A 186 22.46 7.40 10.58
CA PRO A 186 23.62 7.87 9.80
C PRO A 186 24.28 6.78 8.95
N GLU A 187 24.14 5.51 9.37
CA GLU A 187 24.66 4.32 8.68
C GLU A 187 23.66 3.67 7.72
N ASP A 188 22.40 4.13 7.65
CA ASP A 188 21.45 3.65 6.64
C ASP A 188 21.79 4.23 5.26
N LEU A 189 21.75 3.38 4.23
CA LEU A 189 22.09 3.73 2.86
C LEU A 189 21.04 4.66 2.23
N PHE A 190 21.21 5.97 2.48
CA PHE A 190 20.34 7.09 2.06
C PHE A 190 19.83 7.05 0.61
N ALA A 191 20.59 6.40 -0.29
CA ALA A 191 20.04 5.87 -1.53
C ALA A 191 20.81 4.62 -1.95
N GLN A 192 20.14 3.47 -2.00
CA GLN A 192 20.36 2.61 -3.16
C GLN A 192 19.83 3.40 -4.36
N ALA A 193 20.73 3.82 -5.25
CA ALA A 193 20.32 4.35 -6.55
C ALA A 193 19.39 3.30 -7.21
N PRO A 194 18.27 3.68 -7.83
CA PRO A 194 17.42 2.74 -8.55
C PRO A 194 18.31 1.92 -9.49
N PRO A 195 18.30 0.57 -9.39
CA PRO A 195 19.32 -0.27 -10.03
C PRO A 195 19.37 0.10 -11.50
N THR A 196 20.51 0.67 -11.91
CA THR A 196 20.63 1.24 -13.25
C THR A 196 20.37 0.12 -14.25
N GLY A 197 19.55 0.41 -15.27
CA GLY A 197 19.37 -0.46 -16.44
C GLY A 197 20.63 -0.50 -17.32
N GLY A 198 21.80 -0.43 -16.72
CA GLY A 198 23.10 -0.59 -17.36
C GLY A 198 23.39 -2.06 -17.59
N ALA A 199 24.07 -2.36 -18.69
CA ALA A 199 24.52 -3.71 -18.97
C ALA A 199 25.40 -4.22 -17.82
N VAL A 200 25.33 -5.53 -17.56
CA VAL A 200 26.02 -6.26 -16.48
C VAL A 200 27.56 -6.11 -16.43
N LEU A 201 28.16 -5.42 -17.42
CA LEU A 201 29.54 -4.92 -17.38
C LEU A 201 29.77 -3.82 -16.32
N GLN A 202 28.80 -2.95 -16.04
CA GLN A 202 29.03 -1.76 -15.21
C GLN A 202 29.14 -2.03 -13.70
N ASN A 203 28.46 -3.07 -13.20
CA ASN A 203 28.50 -3.45 -11.78
C ASN A 203 29.73 -4.35 -11.48
N ALA A 204 30.93 -3.95 -11.90
CA ALA A 204 32.18 -4.63 -11.58
C ALA A 204 32.90 -3.91 -10.41
N PRO A 205 33.47 -4.62 -9.42
CA PRO A 205 34.17 -3.98 -8.29
C PRO A 205 35.29 -3.03 -8.75
N PRO A 206 35.44 -1.83 -8.16
CA PRO A 206 36.41 -0.83 -8.60
C PRO A 206 37.84 -1.37 -8.70
N GLY A 207 38.41 -1.31 -9.91
CA GLY A 207 39.77 -1.79 -10.21
C GLY A 207 39.86 -3.21 -10.78
N THR A 208 38.78 -3.99 -10.77
CA THR A 208 38.69 -5.25 -11.54
C THR A 208 38.43 -4.98 -13.02
N ALA A 209 38.80 -5.93 -13.88
CA ALA A 209 38.46 -5.90 -15.31
C ALA A 209 37.60 -7.11 -15.67
N VAL A 210 36.43 -6.88 -16.29
CA VAL A 210 35.59 -7.96 -16.83
C VAL A 210 36.24 -8.49 -18.11
N ILE A 211 36.70 -9.74 -18.10
CA ILE A 211 37.37 -10.37 -19.24
C ILE A 211 36.34 -10.90 -20.25
N SER A 212 35.29 -11.56 -19.75
CA SER A 212 34.20 -12.11 -20.56
C SER A 212 32.96 -12.38 -19.70
N MET A 213 31.81 -12.55 -20.34
CA MET A 213 30.50 -12.80 -19.73
C MET A 213 29.74 -13.86 -20.52
N PHE A 214 29.00 -14.70 -19.81
CA PHE A 214 28.20 -15.80 -20.35
C PHE A 214 26.82 -15.78 -19.70
N ASP A 215 25.77 -15.94 -20.50
CA ASP A 215 24.40 -16.13 -20.03
C ASP A 215 24.07 -17.60 -19.80
N ASP A 216 22.92 -17.86 -19.17
CA ASP A 216 22.44 -19.22 -18.88
C ASP A 216 22.31 -20.10 -20.14
N ASN A 217 22.03 -19.52 -21.31
CA ASN A 217 21.93 -20.30 -22.54
C ASN A 217 23.31 -20.82 -22.97
N LEU A 218 24.34 -19.96 -22.98
CA LEU A 218 25.71 -20.36 -23.32
C LEU A 218 26.32 -21.32 -22.29
N LEU A 219 25.98 -21.17 -21.00
CA LEU A 219 26.41 -22.11 -19.95
C LEU A 219 25.78 -23.50 -20.13
N ASN A 220 24.47 -23.56 -20.41
CA ASN A 220 23.71 -24.81 -20.52
C ASN A 220 23.82 -25.49 -21.91
N GLU A 221 24.05 -24.76 -23.00
CA GLU A 221 24.25 -25.32 -24.34
C GLU A 221 25.49 -26.25 -24.39
N ALA A 222 26.52 -25.92 -23.60
CA ALA A 222 27.69 -26.77 -23.43
C ALA A 222 27.39 -28.05 -22.63
N GLU A 223 26.27 -28.11 -21.90
CA GLU A 223 25.87 -29.24 -21.05
C GLU A 223 24.98 -30.24 -21.79
N ASN A 224 23.99 -29.77 -22.57
CA ASN A 224 23.16 -30.63 -23.41
C ASN A 224 23.99 -31.51 -24.37
N ARG A 225 25.04 -30.97 -25.01
CA ARG A 225 25.93 -31.80 -25.86
C ARG A 225 26.75 -32.83 -25.07
N ARG A 226 26.98 -32.64 -23.77
CA ARG A 226 27.70 -33.62 -22.93
C ARG A 226 26.84 -34.85 -22.67
N ILE A 227 25.53 -34.66 -22.47
CA ILE A 227 24.53 -35.74 -22.41
C ILE A 227 24.57 -36.53 -23.72
N VAL A 228 24.32 -35.86 -24.86
CA VAL A 228 24.27 -36.48 -26.19
C VAL A 228 25.56 -37.22 -26.56
N ILE A 229 26.74 -36.66 -26.28
CA ILE A 229 28.02 -37.35 -26.55
C ILE A 229 28.18 -38.57 -25.65
N SER A 230 27.89 -38.47 -24.35
CA SER A 230 27.97 -39.63 -23.43
C SER A 230 26.98 -40.75 -23.79
N GLU A 231 25.86 -40.39 -24.41
CA GLU A 231 24.81 -41.32 -24.85
C GLU A 231 25.17 -41.99 -26.20
N ALA A 232 25.83 -41.25 -27.10
CA ALA A 232 26.48 -41.79 -28.30
C ALA A 232 27.68 -42.72 -27.96
N GLU A 233 28.45 -42.38 -26.92
CA GLU A 233 29.60 -43.17 -26.45
C GLU A 233 29.13 -44.46 -25.74
N ARG A 234 28.04 -44.40 -24.96
CA ARG A 234 27.38 -45.59 -24.40
C ARG A 234 26.83 -46.50 -25.50
N THR A 235 26.02 -45.96 -26.42
CA THR A 235 25.40 -46.76 -27.49
C THR A 235 26.41 -47.39 -28.45
N THR A 236 27.58 -46.78 -28.68
CA THR A 236 28.66 -47.39 -29.47
C THR A 236 29.43 -48.49 -28.72
N VAL A 237 29.47 -48.47 -27.38
CA VAL A 237 29.97 -49.60 -26.55
C VAL A 237 28.97 -50.75 -26.52
N ASP A 238 27.68 -50.48 -26.35
CA ASP A 238 26.63 -51.51 -26.30
C ASP A 238 26.37 -52.21 -27.65
N ALA A 239 26.57 -51.51 -28.78
CA ALA A 239 26.30 -52.02 -30.13
C ALA A 239 27.14 -53.25 -30.56
N LYS A 240 28.12 -53.70 -29.75
CA LYS A 240 29.01 -54.83 -30.08
C LYS A 240 28.51 -56.20 -29.56
N LYS A 241 27.23 -56.37 -29.19
CA LYS A 241 26.73 -57.64 -28.64
C LYS A 241 25.37 -58.12 -29.16
N MET A 242 25.41 -59.30 -29.80
CA MET A 242 24.33 -60.30 -29.95
C MET A 242 23.07 -59.93 -30.77
N ASP A 243 23.18 -60.15 -32.08
CA ASP A 243 22.48 -61.18 -32.90
C ASP A 243 20.97 -61.54 -32.70
N LYS A 244 20.43 -62.24 -33.72
CA LYS A 244 19.02 -62.57 -34.04
C LYS A 244 18.52 -63.86 -33.31
N PRO A 245 17.26 -64.39 -33.46
CA PRO A 245 16.21 -64.04 -34.43
C PRO A 245 14.70 -64.05 -34.02
N ASN A 246 13.92 -63.11 -34.60
CA ASN A 246 12.63 -63.26 -35.32
C ASN A 246 11.54 -64.29 -34.89
N HIS A 247 10.27 -63.83 -34.81
CA HIS A 247 9.11 -64.46 -35.50
C HIS A 247 7.98 -63.44 -35.84
N LYS A 248 7.01 -63.78 -36.71
CA LYS A 248 6.07 -62.84 -37.40
C LYS A 248 4.59 -63.29 -37.43
N SER A 249 3.64 -62.32 -37.44
CA SER A 249 2.36 -62.24 -38.22
C SER A 249 1.61 -60.95 -37.79
N ALA A 250 1.26 -59.92 -38.58
CA ALA A 250 0.40 -59.77 -39.80
C ALA A 250 -1.13 -59.93 -39.55
N ARG A 251 -2.11 -59.19 -40.14
CA ARG A 251 -2.21 -57.92 -40.94
C ARG A 251 -3.72 -57.71 -41.32
N GLY A 252 -4.38 -56.53 -41.44
CA GLY A 252 -4.09 -55.11 -41.12
C GLY A 252 -4.70 -54.09 -42.14
N LYS A 253 -5.55 -53.11 -41.69
CA LYS A 253 -6.27 -51.95 -42.37
C LYS A 253 -7.83 -52.01 -42.27
N ALA A 254 -8.65 -50.92 -42.26
CA ALA A 254 -8.43 -49.47 -42.05
C ALA A 254 -9.76 -48.66 -41.79
N GLU A 255 -9.63 -47.47 -41.16
CA GLU A 255 -10.45 -46.21 -41.13
C GLU A 255 -12.00 -46.12 -40.98
N PRO A 256 -12.51 -45.19 -40.13
CA PRO A 256 -13.90 -44.65 -40.11
C PRO A 256 -14.02 -43.15 -40.58
N PRO A 257 -15.24 -42.57 -40.75
CA PRO A 257 -15.48 -41.34 -41.53
C PRO A 257 -15.64 -40.00 -40.73
N LYS A 258 -15.97 -38.91 -41.44
CA LYS A 258 -16.23 -37.52 -40.95
C LYS A 258 -17.61 -36.99 -41.40
N GLU A 259 -18.20 -36.07 -40.63
CA GLU A 259 -19.30 -35.15 -41.05
C GLU A 259 -19.13 -33.74 -40.45
N ALA A 260 -19.92 -32.76 -40.92
CA ALA A 260 -19.92 -31.33 -40.53
C ALA A 260 -21.33 -30.70 -40.73
N PRO A 261 -21.63 -29.47 -40.25
CA PRO A 261 -21.58 -28.32 -41.19
C PRO A 261 -21.38 -26.87 -40.64
N ARG A 262 -20.66 -26.07 -41.43
CA ARG A 262 -20.87 -24.65 -41.85
C ARG A 262 -21.61 -23.61 -40.96
N SER A 263 -20.93 -22.49 -40.64
CA SER A 263 -21.30 -21.07 -40.94
C SER A 263 -20.26 -20.10 -40.33
N GLY A 264 -19.84 -18.96 -40.91
CA GLY A 264 -20.07 -18.40 -42.24
C GLY A 264 -19.57 -16.94 -42.37
N GLY A 265 -18.99 -16.56 -43.52
CA GLY A 265 -18.66 -15.16 -43.89
C GLY A 265 -17.23 -14.68 -43.56
N GLY A 266 -16.63 -13.85 -44.43
CA GLY A 266 -15.30 -13.25 -44.23
C GLY A 266 -14.88 -12.26 -45.31
N ARG A 267 -13.72 -11.59 -45.12
CA ARG A 267 -13.02 -10.75 -46.12
C ARG A 267 -11.56 -10.54 -45.67
N GLY A 268 -10.58 -10.79 -46.54
CA GLY A 268 -9.13 -10.57 -46.29
C GLY A 268 -8.64 -9.19 -46.77
N PRO A 269 -7.35 -8.98 -47.12
CA PRO A 269 -6.31 -9.99 -47.40
C PRO A 269 -4.92 -9.82 -46.71
N ASP A 270 -4.22 -10.96 -46.62
CA ASP A 270 -2.82 -11.29 -46.96
C ASP A 270 -1.61 -10.42 -46.52
N ALA A 271 -0.61 -11.10 -45.92
CA ALA A 271 0.83 -10.90 -46.17
C ALA A 271 1.62 -12.16 -45.75
N ASP A 272 2.39 -12.76 -46.67
CA ASP A 272 3.20 -13.97 -46.42
C ASP A 272 4.53 -13.69 -45.68
N GLY A 273 5.04 -14.71 -44.97
CA GLY A 273 6.40 -14.71 -44.40
C GLY A 273 6.81 -16.12 -43.96
N ALA A 274 7.72 -16.76 -44.70
CA ALA A 274 8.08 -18.15 -44.49
C ALA A 274 9.15 -18.34 -43.40
N GLU A 275 8.94 -19.32 -42.52
CA GLU A 275 9.98 -19.82 -41.61
C GLU A 275 10.90 -20.83 -42.33
N PHE A 276 12.21 -20.64 -42.20
CA PHE A 276 13.22 -21.62 -42.59
C PHE A 276 14.18 -21.85 -41.42
N GLU A 277 14.51 -23.12 -41.16
CA GLU A 277 15.36 -23.52 -40.03
C GLU A 277 16.82 -23.02 -40.19
N ASN A 278 17.41 -22.54 -39.09
CA ASN A 278 18.86 -22.37 -38.99
C ASN A 278 19.36 -22.61 -37.56
N GLN A 279 19.35 -23.87 -37.13
CA GLN A 279 19.90 -24.29 -35.82
C GLN A 279 21.39 -24.69 -35.87
N GLY A 280 22.05 -24.59 -37.04
CA GLY A 280 23.43 -25.07 -37.22
C GLY A 280 24.54 -24.11 -36.76
N ALA A 281 24.32 -22.79 -36.87
CA ALA A 281 25.42 -21.82 -36.78
C ALA A 281 25.81 -21.38 -35.34
N ALA A 282 24.86 -21.35 -34.40
CA ALA A 282 25.10 -20.79 -33.06
C ALA A 282 26.08 -21.64 -32.24
N GLY A 283 25.86 -22.95 -32.21
CA GLY A 283 26.56 -23.85 -31.29
C GLY A 283 28.04 -24.14 -31.59
N GLN A 284 28.59 -23.66 -32.71
CA GLN A 284 30.04 -23.68 -32.95
C GLN A 284 30.72 -22.50 -32.23
N MET A 285 30.16 -21.29 -32.36
CA MET A 285 30.70 -20.07 -31.76
C MET A 285 30.73 -20.09 -30.21
N GLY A 286 29.86 -20.86 -29.57
CA GLY A 286 29.87 -21.02 -28.11
C GLY A 286 31.13 -21.73 -27.59
N LEU A 287 31.51 -22.86 -28.21
CA LEU A 287 32.68 -23.65 -27.79
C LEU A 287 34.00 -22.91 -27.99
N ASP A 288 34.15 -22.24 -29.14
CA ASP A 288 35.35 -21.47 -29.46
C ASP A 288 35.61 -20.35 -28.44
N ARG A 289 34.56 -19.72 -27.89
CA ARG A 289 34.68 -18.67 -26.86
C ARG A 289 35.26 -19.20 -25.54
N PHE A 290 34.86 -20.38 -25.09
CA PHE A 290 35.43 -20.98 -23.87
C PHE A 290 36.91 -21.35 -24.07
N GLY A 291 37.27 -21.91 -25.23
CA GLY A 291 38.65 -22.25 -25.59
C GLY A 291 39.55 -21.02 -25.73
N GLN A 292 39.08 -19.96 -26.40
CA GLN A 292 39.80 -18.69 -26.54
C GLN A 292 40.04 -18.01 -25.18
N LEU A 293 39.03 -18.00 -24.30
CA LEU A 293 39.15 -17.43 -22.95
C LEU A 293 40.13 -18.22 -22.08
N ALA A 294 40.08 -19.56 -22.13
CA ALA A 294 41.05 -20.41 -21.45
C ALA A 294 42.49 -20.15 -21.92
N GLN A 295 42.71 -20.04 -23.23
CA GLN A 295 44.01 -19.66 -23.78
C GLN A 295 44.46 -18.25 -23.32
N GLN A 296 43.55 -17.29 -23.19
CA GLN A 296 43.86 -15.95 -22.71
C GLN A 296 44.31 -15.96 -21.23
N ILE A 297 43.56 -16.64 -20.36
CA ILE A 297 43.89 -16.77 -18.93
C ILE A 297 45.26 -17.45 -18.76
N ASN A 298 45.49 -18.54 -19.50
CA ASN A 298 46.77 -19.26 -19.47
C ASN A 298 47.95 -18.41 -20.00
N LYS A 299 47.76 -17.63 -21.07
CA LYS A 299 48.79 -16.71 -21.59
C LYS A 299 49.10 -15.56 -20.62
N GLN A 300 48.12 -15.11 -19.83
CA GLN A 300 48.32 -14.07 -18.82
C GLN A 300 48.95 -14.62 -17.53
N GLY A 301 48.79 -15.91 -17.22
CA GLY A 301 49.35 -16.58 -16.02
C GLY A 301 48.77 -16.06 -14.70
N LYS A 302 47.68 -15.30 -14.74
CA LYS A 302 47.04 -14.69 -13.57
C LYS A 302 45.98 -15.60 -12.96
N LYS A 303 45.64 -15.29 -11.71
CA LYS A 303 44.42 -15.77 -11.06
C LYS A 303 43.24 -14.89 -11.50
N VAL A 304 42.10 -15.52 -11.74
CA VAL A 304 40.84 -14.86 -12.11
C VAL A 304 39.71 -15.34 -11.20
N THR A 305 38.79 -14.44 -10.90
CA THR A 305 37.63 -14.72 -10.05
C THR A 305 36.38 -14.74 -10.91
N ILE A 306 35.59 -15.80 -10.76
CA ILE A 306 34.45 -16.15 -11.59
C ILE A 306 33.20 -15.89 -10.78
N GLU A 307 32.48 -14.82 -11.11
CA GLU A 307 31.25 -14.45 -10.43
C GLU A 307 30.04 -14.97 -11.20
N GLY A 308 29.23 -15.81 -10.56
CA GLY A 308 27.89 -16.13 -11.04
C GLY A 308 26.84 -15.25 -10.37
N TRP A 309 25.74 -14.96 -11.06
CA TRP A 309 24.60 -14.21 -10.51
C TRP A 309 23.27 -14.91 -10.82
N ALA A 310 22.23 -14.54 -10.08
CA ALA A 310 20.90 -15.12 -10.20
C ALA A 310 19.99 -14.32 -11.15
N SER A 311 19.08 -15.02 -11.83
CA SER A 311 17.88 -14.44 -12.42
C SER A 311 16.92 -13.97 -11.32
N LYS A 312 16.07 -12.99 -11.64
CA LYS A 312 14.88 -12.66 -10.82
C LYS A 312 13.98 -13.87 -10.53
N ASN A 313 13.98 -14.89 -11.41
CA ASN A 313 13.15 -16.10 -11.32
C ASN A 313 13.76 -17.24 -10.48
N ASP A 314 15.03 -17.15 -10.06
CA ASP A 314 15.64 -18.20 -9.24
C ASP A 314 15.07 -18.17 -7.80
N GLY A 315 14.59 -19.31 -7.31
CA GLY A 315 14.08 -19.47 -5.94
C GLY A 315 15.19 -19.40 -4.89
N ASP A 316 16.19 -20.28 -4.99
CA ASP A 316 17.45 -20.14 -4.26
C ASP A 316 18.47 -19.40 -5.14
N LYS A 317 18.53 -18.08 -4.96
CA LYS A 317 19.48 -17.20 -5.66
C LYS A 317 20.93 -17.49 -5.31
N SER A 318 21.22 -18.01 -4.11
CA SER A 318 22.58 -18.29 -3.67
C SER A 318 23.11 -19.57 -4.30
N GLY A 319 22.36 -20.67 -4.21
CA GLY A 319 22.67 -21.91 -4.91
C GLY A 319 22.73 -21.74 -6.42
N ALA A 320 21.78 -21.00 -7.02
CA ALA A 320 21.75 -20.81 -8.46
C ALA A 320 22.90 -19.92 -8.98
N ALA A 321 23.26 -18.84 -8.27
CA ALA A 321 24.44 -18.02 -8.60
C ALA A 321 25.75 -18.82 -8.45
N LEU A 322 25.90 -19.58 -7.35
CA LEU A 322 27.08 -20.40 -7.11
C LEU A 322 27.20 -21.55 -8.14
N SER A 323 26.07 -22.14 -8.56
CA SER A 323 26.04 -23.19 -9.59
C SER A 323 26.62 -22.69 -10.91
N ARG A 324 26.15 -21.54 -11.40
CA ARG A 324 26.63 -20.90 -12.65
C ARG A 324 28.12 -20.55 -12.59
N ALA A 325 28.59 -20.05 -11.44
CA ALA A 325 30.01 -19.78 -11.21
C ALA A 325 30.87 -21.06 -11.31
N ASN A 326 30.41 -22.15 -10.71
CA ASN A 326 31.07 -23.45 -10.79
C ASN A 326 31.01 -24.05 -12.21
N GLN A 327 29.87 -23.98 -12.89
CA GLN A 327 29.75 -24.42 -14.29
C GLN A 327 30.78 -23.70 -15.17
N LEU A 328 30.90 -22.37 -15.10
CA LEU A 328 31.88 -21.62 -15.88
C LEU A 328 33.34 -21.97 -15.49
N ARG A 329 33.64 -22.10 -14.18
CA ARG A 329 34.96 -22.55 -13.70
C ARG A 329 35.34 -23.91 -14.31
N ASP A 330 34.43 -24.87 -14.22
CA ASP A 330 34.72 -26.25 -14.61
C ASP A 330 34.84 -26.39 -16.13
N ARG A 331 34.20 -25.51 -16.91
CA ARG A 331 34.45 -25.37 -18.37
C ARG A 331 35.83 -24.82 -18.67
N LEU A 332 36.31 -23.81 -17.94
CA LEU A 332 37.65 -23.27 -18.14
C LEU A 332 38.73 -24.29 -17.76
N ILE A 333 38.52 -25.07 -16.68
CA ILE A 333 39.41 -26.19 -16.32
C ILE A 333 39.40 -27.27 -17.41
N GLN A 334 38.23 -27.63 -17.96
CA GLN A 334 38.13 -28.57 -19.10
C GLN A 334 38.83 -28.06 -20.37
N ASN A 335 38.94 -26.75 -20.56
CA ASN A 335 39.69 -26.12 -21.65
C ASN A 335 41.17 -25.83 -21.28
N GLY A 336 41.66 -26.39 -20.17
CA GLY A 336 43.08 -26.41 -19.82
C GLY A 336 43.56 -25.30 -18.87
N VAL A 337 42.68 -24.55 -18.22
CA VAL A 337 43.08 -23.61 -17.14
C VAL A 337 43.37 -24.38 -15.85
N SER A 338 44.44 -24.03 -15.13
CA SER A 338 44.73 -24.69 -13.84
C SER A 338 43.65 -24.36 -12.79
N PRO A 339 43.17 -25.32 -11.98
CA PRO A 339 42.24 -25.05 -10.88
C PRO A 339 42.69 -23.93 -9.93
N ASP A 340 44.00 -23.83 -9.65
CA ASP A 340 44.56 -22.80 -8.76
C ASP A 340 44.42 -21.37 -9.30
N GLN A 341 44.21 -21.23 -10.62
CA GLN A 341 44.03 -19.94 -11.29
C GLN A 341 42.57 -19.46 -11.30
N VAL A 342 41.60 -20.28 -10.87
CA VAL A 342 40.16 -19.96 -11.01
C VAL A 342 39.39 -20.16 -9.71
N VAL A 343 38.80 -19.09 -9.17
CA VAL A 343 37.93 -19.14 -7.98
C VAL A 343 36.50 -18.80 -8.36
N ALA A 344 35.55 -19.67 -8.03
CA ALA A 344 34.12 -19.44 -8.25
C ALA A 344 33.48 -18.80 -7.01
N VAL A 345 32.70 -17.73 -7.20
CA VAL A 345 31.94 -17.04 -6.14
C VAL A 345 30.52 -16.69 -6.63
N ALA A 346 29.58 -16.58 -5.69
CA ALA A 346 28.23 -16.10 -5.96
C ALA A 346 28.13 -14.59 -5.67
N ASN A 347 27.68 -13.82 -6.66
CA ASN A 347 27.35 -12.41 -6.50
C ASN A 347 25.82 -12.28 -6.30
N LEU A 348 25.42 -11.97 -5.06
CA LEU A 348 24.01 -11.86 -4.66
C LEU A 348 23.45 -10.43 -4.78
N GLU A 349 24.33 -9.45 -4.97
CA GLU A 349 23.98 -8.03 -5.10
C GLU A 349 23.57 -7.69 -6.55
N LEU A 350 24.12 -8.41 -7.53
CA LEU A 350 23.82 -8.23 -8.95
C LEU A 350 22.44 -8.81 -9.31
N GLN A 351 21.41 -7.97 -9.29
CA GLN A 351 20.06 -8.32 -9.72
C GLN A 351 19.89 -8.10 -11.24
N ALA A 352 19.80 -9.19 -12.00
CA ALA A 352 19.55 -9.18 -13.45
C ALA A 352 18.31 -10.01 -13.81
N ASP A 353 17.66 -9.70 -14.94
CA ASP A 353 16.51 -10.46 -15.43
C ASP A 353 16.89 -11.91 -15.80
N ALA A 354 18.05 -12.10 -16.44
CA ALA A 354 18.63 -13.40 -16.75
C ALA A 354 19.84 -13.71 -15.87
N GLY A 355 20.02 -14.98 -15.51
CA GLY A 355 21.22 -15.47 -14.84
C GLY A 355 22.42 -15.54 -15.78
N GLY A 356 23.60 -15.74 -15.19
CA GLY A 356 24.83 -15.98 -15.93
C GLY A 356 26.06 -16.02 -15.04
N ALA A 357 27.24 -15.99 -15.67
CA ALA A 357 28.53 -15.88 -14.99
C ALA A 357 29.56 -15.08 -15.80
N ARG A 358 30.49 -14.42 -15.10
CA ARG A 358 31.55 -13.57 -15.68
C ARG A 358 32.91 -13.88 -15.09
N VAL A 359 33.95 -13.62 -15.86
CA VAL A 359 35.34 -13.74 -15.41
C VAL A 359 35.92 -12.36 -15.15
N LEU A 360 36.43 -12.14 -13.93
CA LEU A 360 37.10 -10.91 -13.51
C LEU A 360 38.61 -11.13 -13.35
N GLU A 361 39.41 -10.20 -13.87
CA GLU A 361 40.85 -10.15 -13.61
C GLU A 361 41.13 -9.48 -12.26
N GLU A 362 41.82 -10.20 -11.35
CA GLU A 362 42.31 -9.61 -10.09
C GLU A 362 43.52 -8.71 -10.38
N LYS A 363 43.27 -7.40 -10.50
CA LYS A 363 44.34 -6.41 -10.61
C LYS A 363 45.08 -6.31 -9.28
N LYS A 364 46.23 -7.00 -9.19
CA LYS A 364 47.13 -6.97 -8.02
C LYS A 364 47.27 -5.55 -7.47
N PRO A 365 46.98 -5.29 -6.19
CA PRO A 365 47.03 -3.94 -5.64
C PRO A 365 48.44 -3.37 -5.78
N ALA A 366 48.52 -2.08 -6.13
CA ALA A 366 49.78 -1.36 -6.11
C ALA A 366 50.32 -1.36 -4.67
N ALA A 367 51.63 -1.63 -4.52
CA ALA A 367 52.26 -1.58 -3.20
C ALA A 367 52.10 -0.17 -2.61
N ALA A 368 51.57 -0.07 -1.39
CA ALA A 368 51.37 1.22 -0.74
C ALA A 368 52.71 1.96 -0.59
N PRO A 369 52.77 3.28 -0.86
CA PRO A 369 53.92 4.10 -0.49
C PRO A 369 54.10 4.09 1.04
N LYS A 370 55.36 4.26 1.48
CA LYS A 370 55.73 4.37 2.89
C LYS A 370 55.45 5.76 3.44
#